data_AF-A0A4Y9YWQ6-F1
#
_entry.id   AF-A0A4Y9YWQ6-F1
#
_cell.length_a   1.000
_cell.length_b   1.000
_cell.length_c   1.000
_cell.angle_alpha   90.00
_cell.angle_beta   90.00
_cell.angle_gamma   90.00
#
_symmetry.space_group_name_H-M   'P 1'
#
loop_
_entity.id
_entity.type
_entity.pdbx_description
1 polymer ?
#
loop_
_entity_poly.entity_id
_entity_poly.type
_entity_poly.pdbx_seq_one_letter_code
_entity_poly.pdbx_strand_id
1 'polypeptide(L)'
;MGRAMRSKSLERFCGHRRLTSTDRVPMSEFPIRPAMNSTYDVALNALVGSDASLRDPFFRTMVHACNANGLIYLAFNKSEKIAGVGLWVAPRQDLFKTVASKAQRWWNKDGKLESFWCSILATDPNFQKKGIATAICQAVYERAAAANTRIAISATNERNDIGICQSPILWFRCLAVPENYRLPRSSSKILMPQGHFYEHDGTEVLLDPPFDPRAGTTFVVENAEDLRRCYDEEGLDLQSLCSEAEKIVGGGSLIKVKEAMILSASGYNDVYELRFYPEGDQTPAASETVPRSAVARLLRKVVHTESSRHKYYLQKMLSELAVLELLHATASRTVPVPRCLGYRINFVNGGEPDNEPLGRRPYMILEKCKGVTDEWPCHDLTDEQKIRMVHQLAAIHVALSQVPIPPDAHIGSIRSGDDGISSATVQVGPLFEPSSSNEPAAGPFPSFESYIQHLVGRARAVSPSCTDLDEALDLVAKLTPSSDDPSLHLPTLTHIDFETRNILTLDGHVHGIIDWEFHAVFPAFLSHDYPKWLLYEGRFDPRYAPWGQDICTIVWAERKDDAERYRRVFKQEVEKIDRNYMRAVEEGARARQLVDWLRDWDDYPGYLTGFHNWLDSLQTDKRRVRKEDE
;
A
#
# COMPACT_ATOMS: atom_id res chain seq x y z
N MET A 1 -9.44 1.00 52.35
CA MET A 1 -8.17 0.69 51.66
C MET A 1 -8.50 0.45 50.20
N GLY A 2 -8.20 1.41 49.33
CA GLY A 2 -8.45 1.30 47.89
C GLY A 2 -7.50 2.26 47.18
N ARG A 3 -6.39 1.75 46.66
CA ARG A 3 -5.43 2.51 45.87
C ARG A 3 -5.89 2.50 44.42
N ALA A 4 -6.28 3.67 43.92
CA ALA A 4 -6.45 3.90 42.50
C ALA A 4 -5.09 3.78 41.78
N MET A 5 -4.97 2.86 40.83
CA MET A 5 -3.88 2.84 39.85
C MET A 5 -4.03 4.07 38.93
N ARG A 6 -3.02 4.95 38.95
CA ARG A 6 -2.84 6.01 37.95
C ARG A 6 -1.92 5.48 36.84
N SER A 7 -2.42 5.47 35.61
CA SER A 7 -1.61 5.36 34.40
C SER A 7 -0.60 6.52 34.34
N LYS A 8 0.69 6.20 34.18
CA LYS A 8 1.83 7.13 34.35
C LYS A 8 2.63 7.38 33.05
N SER A 9 2.14 7.00 31.87
CA SER A 9 2.97 6.97 30.66
C SER A 9 2.94 8.23 29.77
N LEU A 10 2.11 9.24 30.03
CA LEU A 10 2.04 10.44 29.15
C LEU A 10 2.26 11.80 29.80
N GLU A 11 2.43 11.90 31.12
CA GLU A 11 2.68 13.19 31.80
C GLU A 11 4.09 13.77 31.58
N ARG A 12 4.99 13.08 30.85
CA ARG A 12 6.41 13.48 30.76
C ARG A 12 6.79 14.41 29.60
N PHE A 13 5.89 14.79 28.69
CA PHE A 13 6.31 15.51 27.48
C PHE A 13 5.59 16.79 27.06
N CYS A 14 4.42 17.18 27.58
CA CYS A 14 3.79 18.42 27.09
C CYS A 14 3.06 19.22 28.18
N GLY A 15 3.58 20.40 28.51
CA GLY A 15 2.74 21.49 29.01
C GLY A 15 2.05 22.13 27.81
N HIS A 16 0.71 22.13 27.79
CA HIS A 16 -0.06 22.88 26.79
C HIS A 16 -0.52 24.19 27.43
N ARG A 17 -0.06 25.32 26.88
CA ARG A 17 -0.46 26.65 27.35
C ARG A 17 -1.43 27.27 26.36
N ARG A 18 -2.62 27.63 26.84
CA ARG A 18 -3.57 28.46 26.08
C ARG A 18 -3.07 29.89 26.11
N LEU A 19 -2.84 30.48 24.95
CA LEU A 19 -2.69 31.92 24.84
C LEU A 19 -4.09 32.56 24.93
N THR A 20 -4.24 33.46 25.87
CA THR A 20 -5.40 34.35 25.98
C THR A 20 -5.13 35.63 25.19
N SER A 21 -6.16 36.43 24.92
CA SER A 21 -6.00 37.72 24.22
C SER A 21 -5.03 38.70 24.93
N THR A 22 -4.68 38.42 26.19
CA THR A 22 -3.72 39.19 26.99
C THR A 22 -2.28 38.64 26.97
N ASP A 23 -2.04 37.42 26.49
CA ASP A 23 -0.69 36.86 26.40
C ASP A 23 0.04 37.38 25.15
N ARG A 24 1.07 38.22 25.33
CA ARG A 24 1.97 38.65 24.25
C ARG A 24 3.12 37.67 24.13
N VAL A 25 3.05 36.75 23.18
CA VAL A 25 4.24 35.98 22.74
C VAL A 25 4.97 36.80 21.66
N PRO A 26 6.24 37.16 21.85
CA PRO A 26 7.01 37.86 20.83
C PRO A 26 7.08 36.99 19.56
N MET A 27 6.64 37.53 18.43
CA MET A 27 6.64 36.82 17.13
C MET A 27 8.06 36.49 16.60
N SER A 28 9.11 36.97 17.26
CA SER A 28 10.50 36.56 17.07
C SER A 28 10.81 35.17 17.66
N GLU A 29 9.95 34.65 18.54
CA GLU A 29 10.14 33.39 19.28
C GLU A 29 9.39 32.20 18.67
N PHE A 30 8.92 32.29 17.41
CA PHE A 30 8.41 31.14 16.67
C PHE A 30 9.53 30.49 15.84
N PRO A 31 10.28 29.50 16.38
CA PRO A 31 11.37 28.84 15.68
C PRO A 31 10.92 27.89 14.56
N ILE A 32 9.62 27.78 14.27
CA ILE A 32 9.06 26.84 13.26
C ILE A 32 9.37 27.27 11.81
N ARG A 33 10.04 28.41 11.60
CA ARG A 33 10.50 28.88 10.28
C ARG A 33 11.17 27.81 9.39
N PRO A 34 12.01 26.88 9.89
CA PRO A 34 12.62 25.83 9.07
C PRO A 34 11.60 24.81 8.54
N ALA A 35 10.53 24.51 9.28
CA ALA A 35 9.52 23.52 8.88
C ALA A 35 8.71 24.00 7.66
N MET A 36 8.46 25.32 7.56
CA MET A 36 7.71 25.92 6.46
C MET A 36 8.56 26.30 5.25
N ASN A 37 9.89 26.23 5.37
CA ASN A 37 10.79 26.42 4.25
C ASN A 37 10.94 25.17 3.38
N SER A 38 10.25 24.07 3.71
CA SER A 38 10.12 22.92 2.81
C SER A 38 9.69 23.38 1.42
N THR A 39 10.56 23.19 0.43
CA THR A 39 10.23 23.39 -0.99
C THR A 39 9.15 22.43 -1.48
N TYR A 40 8.80 21.42 -0.67
CA TYR A 40 7.96 20.27 -1.05
C TYR A 40 6.51 20.35 -0.55
N ASP A 41 6.09 21.40 0.15
CA ASP A 41 4.67 21.54 0.55
C ASP A 41 3.83 22.13 -0.61
N VAL A 42 3.17 21.24 -1.35
CA VAL A 42 2.35 21.58 -2.52
C VAL A 42 1.19 22.51 -2.15
N ALA A 43 0.55 22.31 -0.99
CA ALA A 43 -0.57 23.13 -0.57
C ALA A 43 -0.13 24.53 -0.17
N LEU A 44 0.98 24.64 0.58
CA LEU A 44 1.58 25.94 0.89
C LEU A 44 1.99 26.67 -0.38
N ASN A 45 2.67 25.98 -1.31
CA ASN A 45 3.06 26.56 -2.60
C ASN A 45 1.86 27.05 -3.41
N ALA A 46 0.75 26.30 -3.41
CA ALA A 46 -0.49 26.75 -4.06
C ALA A 46 -1.05 28.02 -3.39
N LEU A 47 -1.03 28.09 -2.05
CA LEU A 47 -1.52 29.24 -1.28
C LEU A 47 -0.66 30.49 -1.44
N VAL A 48 0.65 30.34 -1.64
CA VAL A 48 1.59 31.45 -1.83
C VAL A 48 1.98 31.70 -3.29
N GLY A 49 1.33 31.04 -4.25
CA GLY A 49 1.65 31.19 -5.69
C GLY A 49 3.09 30.80 -6.04
N SER A 50 3.66 29.84 -5.33
CA SER A 50 5.07 29.41 -5.40
C SER A 50 6.11 30.47 -5.03
N ASP A 51 5.69 31.63 -4.52
CA ASP A 51 6.61 32.66 -4.01
C ASP A 51 7.06 32.32 -2.58
N ALA A 52 8.30 31.82 -2.46
CA ALA A 52 8.88 31.45 -1.18
C ALA A 52 8.95 32.63 -0.19
N SER A 53 9.03 33.88 -0.67
CA SER A 53 9.09 35.07 0.19
C SER A 53 7.77 35.33 0.94
N LEU A 54 6.66 34.78 0.44
CA LEU A 54 5.34 34.91 1.05
C LEU A 54 5.04 33.85 2.10
N ARG A 55 5.86 32.81 2.26
CA ARG A 55 5.61 31.71 3.22
C ARG A 55 5.60 32.18 4.69
N ASP A 56 6.61 32.93 5.12
CA ASP A 56 6.68 33.46 6.50
C ASP A 56 5.55 34.50 6.74
N PRO A 57 5.29 35.48 5.86
CA PRO A 57 4.12 36.36 5.97
C PRO A 57 2.79 35.61 6.03
N PHE A 58 2.60 34.58 5.19
CA PHE A 58 1.38 33.76 5.18
C PHE A 58 1.19 33.04 6.51
N PHE A 59 2.23 32.35 7.02
CA PHE A 59 2.16 31.68 8.31
C PHE A 59 1.84 32.64 9.45
N ARG A 60 2.52 33.79 9.51
CA ARG A 60 2.26 34.83 10.52
C ARG A 60 0.82 35.32 10.45
N THR A 61 0.30 35.55 9.25
CA THR A 61 -1.11 35.93 9.04
C THR A 61 -2.06 34.86 9.57
N MET A 62 -1.79 33.57 9.32
CA MET A 62 -2.59 32.46 9.85
C MET A 62 -2.56 32.39 11.37
N VAL A 63 -1.40 32.57 11.99
CA VAL A 63 -1.26 32.67 13.46
C VAL A 63 -2.09 33.84 14.00
N HIS A 64 -1.97 35.03 13.41
CA HIS A 64 -2.75 36.19 13.84
C HIS A 64 -4.25 35.99 13.68
N ALA A 65 -4.68 35.39 12.58
CA ALA A 65 -6.09 35.17 12.30
C ALA A 65 -6.68 34.11 13.25
N CYS A 66 -5.96 33.03 13.56
CA CYS A 66 -6.36 32.06 14.59
C CYS A 66 -6.27 32.63 16.01
N ASN A 67 -5.39 33.58 16.28
CA ASN A 67 -5.38 34.28 17.57
C ASN A 67 -6.63 35.16 17.74
N ALA A 68 -7.11 35.75 16.64
CA ALA A 68 -8.28 36.62 16.66
C ALA A 68 -9.60 35.83 16.74
N ASN A 69 -9.76 34.78 15.94
CA ASN A 69 -11.03 34.08 15.75
C ASN A 69 -10.88 32.55 15.64
N GLY A 70 -9.87 31.98 16.30
CA GLY A 70 -9.62 30.54 16.27
C GLY A 70 -9.02 30.01 17.56
N LEU A 71 -8.30 28.90 17.47
CA LEU A 71 -7.56 28.27 18.55
C LEU A 71 -6.12 28.03 18.10
N ILE A 72 -5.19 28.34 18.99
CA ILE A 72 -3.77 28.05 18.82
C ILE A 72 -3.38 27.06 19.90
N TYR A 73 -2.90 25.89 19.47
CA TYR A 73 -2.30 24.89 20.33
C TYR A 73 -0.78 24.92 20.11
N LEU A 74 -0.04 25.07 21.19
CA LEU A 74 1.42 25.04 21.17
C LEU A 74 1.90 23.85 22.01
N ALA A 75 2.79 23.07 21.44
CA ALA A 75 3.56 22.06 22.17
C ALA A 75 4.94 22.63 22.44
N PHE A 76 5.41 22.53 23.68
CA PHE A 76 6.72 23.00 24.10
C PHE A 76 7.60 21.83 24.52
N ASN A 77 8.89 21.90 24.22
CA ASN A 77 9.87 20.98 24.77
C ASN A 77 10.28 21.37 26.20
N LYS A 78 11.17 20.58 26.83
CA LYS A 78 11.66 20.83 28.20
C LYS A 78 12.42 22.15 28.39
N SER A 79 12.90 22.75 27.30
CA SER A 79 13.58 24.04 27.29
C SER A 79 12.63 25.19 26.92
N GLU A 80 11.32 24.95 27.00
CA GLU A 80 10.26 25.92 26.67
C GLU A 80 10.32 26.43 25.22
N LYS A 81 10.99 25.72 24.32
CA LYS A 81 10.93 26.03 22.88
C LYS A 81 9.71 25.37 22.27
N ILE A 82 9.04 26.07 21.37
CA ILE A 82 7.90 25.54 20.61
C ILE A 82 8.39 24.39 19.73
N ALA A 83 7.87 23.19 19.98
CA ALA A 83 8.16 21.97 19.26
C ALA A 83 7.06 21.62 18.24
N GLY A 84 5.85 22.17 18.38
CA GLY A 84 4.77 22.05 17.41
C GLY A 84 3.68 23.08 17.60
N VAL A 85 2.91 23.32 16.53
CA VAL A 85 1.79 24.27 16.49
C VAL A 85 0.60 23.66 15.76
N GLY A 86 -0.60 23.86 16.30
CA GLY A 86 -1.88 23.59 15.65
C GLY A 86 -2.73 24.84 15.60
N LEU A 87 -3.11 25.28 14.40
CA LEU A 87 -3.99 26.40 14.14
C LEU A 87 -5.36 25.89 13.72
N TRP A 88 -6.37 26.12 14.55
CA TRP A 88 -7.70 25.59 14.38
C TRP A 88 -8.74 26.70 14.32
N VAL A 89 -9.83 26.45 13.60
CA VAL A 89 -11.01 27.32 13.54
C VAL A 89 -12.16 26.57 14.15
N ALA A 90 -12.91 27.20 15.06
CA ALA A 90 -14.05 26.56 15.71
C ALA A 90 -15.23 26.39 14.74
N PRO A 91 -16.18 25.49 15.04
CA PRO A 91 -17.41 25.38 14.28
C PRO A 91 -18.09 26.74 14.08
N ARG A 92 -18.63 26.95 12.87
CA ARG A 92 -19.33 28.15 12.40
C ARG A 92 -18.48 29.41 12.36
N GLN A 93 -17.16 29.27 12.45
CA GLN A 93 -16.21 30.34 12.20
C GLN A 93 -15.47 30.03 10.89
N ASP A 94 -15.08 31.07 10.17
CA ASP A 94 -14.20 30.94 9.01
C ASP A 94 -13.09 32.00 9.12
N LEU A 95 -11.87 31.60 8.77
CA LEU A 95 -10.72 32.52 8.73
C LEU A 95 -10.84 33.49 7.57
N PHE A 96 -11.44 33.04 6.47
CA PHE A 96 -11.59 33.82 5.25
C PHE A 96 -13.08 33.92 4.91
N LYS A 97 -13.60 35.15 4.80
CA LYS A 97 -15.01 35.41 4.42
C LYS A 97 -15.36 34.96 2.99
N THR A 98 -14.39 34.49 2.21
CA THR A 98 -14.54 34.13 0.81
C THR A 98 -13.73 32.87 0.51
N VAL A 99 -14.41 31.74 0.47
CA VAL A 99 -13.96 30.61 -0.34
C VAL A 99 -14.78 30.62 -1.62
N ALA A 100 -14.10 30.64 -2.76
CA ALA A 100 -14.73 30.55 -4.07
C ALA A 100 -15.71 29.36 -4.12
N SER A 101 -16.87 29.57 -4.73
CA SER A 101 -18.01 28.63 -4.81
C SER A 101 -17.67 27.22 -5.31
N LYS A 102 -16.49 27.02 -5.92
CA LYS A 102 -16.02 25.72 -6.43
C LYS A 102 -15.55 24.75 -5.34
N ALA A 103 -14.94 25.21 -4.24
CA ALA A 103 -14.56 24.31 -3.14
C ALA A 103 -15.77 23.81 -2.33
N GLN A 104 -16.87 24.57 -2.37
CA GLN A 104 -18.13 24.27 -1.69
C GLN A 104 -18.84 23.01 -2.22
N ARG A 105 -18.51 22.53 -3.43
CA ARG A 105 -19.12 21.32 -4.01
C ARG A 105 -18.69 20.02 -3.33
N TRP A 106 -17.54 20.01 -2.67
CA TRP A 106 -16.92 18.79 -2.12
C TRP A 106 -17.31 18.53 -0.66
N TRP A 107 -18.02 19.47 -0.04
CA TRP A 107 -18.55 19.35 1.31
C TRP A 107 -20.07 19.41 1.29
N ASN A 108 -20.74 18.51 2.00
CA ASN A 108 -22.10 18.80 2.43
C ASN A 108 -22.04 20.14 3.18
N LYS A 109 -22.95 21.07 2.90
CA LYS A 109 -22.95 22.46 3.42
C LYS A 109 -22.64 22.57 4.92
N ASP A 110 -22.92 21.52 5.68
CA ASP A 110 -22.83 21.48 7.13
C ASP A 110 -21.50 20.91 7.68
N GLY A 111 -20.72 20.15 6.89
CA GLY A 111 -19.55 19.41 7.41
C GLY A 111 -18.40 20.30 7.90
N LYS A 112 -18.04 21.32 7.12
CA LYS A 112 -17.02 22.32 7.51
C LYS A 112 -17.54 23.26 8.60
N LEU A 113 -18.82 23.65 8.53
CA LEU A 113 -19.42 24.58 9.48
C LEU A 113 -19.65 23.96 10.86
N GLU A 114 -19.79 22.64 10.95
CA GLU A 114 -20.05 21.93 12.21
C GLU A 114 -18.82 21.15 12.70
N SER A 115 -17.59 21.56 12.33
CA SER A 115 -16.34 20.94 12.79
C SER A 115 -15.27 21.97 13.16
N PHE A 116 -14.33 21.55 14.01
CA PHE A 116 -13.06 22.23 14.21
C PHE A 116 -12.16 21.98 13.00
N TRP A 117 -11.88 23.01 12.21
CA TRP A 117 -11.07 22.89 11.00
C TRP A 117 -9.59 23.19 11.31
N CYS A 118 -8.71 22.23 11.03
CA CYS A 118 -7.27 22.47 11.13
C CYS A 118 -6.78 23.19 9.88
N SER A 119 -6.27 24.40 10.07
CA SER A 119 -5.69 25.19 8.98
C SER A 119 -4.21 24.94 8.82
N ILE A 120 -3.49 24.73 9.94
CA ILE A 120 -2.07 24.39 9.96
C ILE A 120 -1.81 23.45 11.13
N LEU A 121 -1.17 22.32 10.87
CA LEU A 121 -0.53 21.50 11.89
C LEU A 121 0.92 21.27 11.50
N ALA A 122 1.85 21.78 12.30
CA ALA A 122 3.27 21.68 12.01
C ALA A 122 4.05 21.26 13.25
N THR A 123 5.04 20.40 13.05
CA THR A 123 6.00 19.99 14.09
C THR A 123 7.39 20.39 13.62
N ASP A 124 8.20 20.95 14.52
CA ASP A 124 9.60 21.28 14.24
C ASP A 124 10.33 20.00 13.76
N PRO A 125 11.19 20.06 12.72
CA PRO A 125 11.83 18.87 12.15
C PRO A 125 12.57 18.01 13.19
N ASN A 126 13.17 18.61 14.21
CA ASN A 126 13.87 17.89 15.28
C ASN A 126 12.92 17.13 16.22
N PHE A 127 11.62 17.37 16.11
CA PHE A 127 10.57 16.80 16.94
C PHE A 127 9.50 16.03 16.14
N GLN A 128 9.64 15.91 14.83
CA GLN A 128 8.78 15.06 14.00
C GLN A 128 8.86 13.60 14.45
N LYS A 129 7.79 12.84 14.22
CA LYS A 129 7.65 11.42 14.62
C LYS A 129 7.76 11.15 16.14
N LYS A 130 7.67 12.19 16.99
CA LYS A 130 7.67 12.07 18.47
C LYS A 130 6.27 12.21 19.11
N GLY A 131 5.20 12.04 18.32
CA GLY A 131 3.81 12.12 18.80
C GLY A 131 3.29 13.53 19.10
N ILE A 132 4.02 14.59 18.75
CA ILE A 132 3.62 15.99 19.03
C ILE A 132 2.34 16.38 18.29
N ALA A 133 2.27 16.12 16.98
CA ALA A 133 1.07 16.37 16.18
C ALA A 133 -0.15 15.61 16.73
N THR A 134 0.05 14.33 17.11
CA THR A 134 -0.98 13.50 17.75
C THR A 134 -1.48 14.12 19.06
N ALA A 135 -0.57 14.60 19.92
CA ALA A 135 -0.95 15.23 21.18
C ALA A 135 -1.77 16.52 20.96
N ILE A 136 -1.40 17.34 19.97
CA ILE A 136 -2.16 18.53 19.59
C ILE A 136 -3.56 18.15 19.08
N CYS A 137 -3.66 17.17 18.18
CA CYS A 137 -4.94 16.70 17.66
C CYS A 137 -5.82 16.09 18.74
N GLN A 138 -5.25 15.32 19.66
CA GLN A 138 -5.97 14.74 20.80
C GLN A 138 -6.60 15.83 21.67
N ALA A 139 -5.86 16.91 21.95
CA ALA A 139 -6.37 18.04 22.73
C ALA A 139 -7.52 18.80 22.02
N VAL A 140 -7.54 18.81 20.69
CA VAL A 140 -8.66 19.38 19.92
C VAL A 140 -9.83 18.40 19.84
N TYR A 141 -9.54 17.10 19.70
CA TYR A 141 -10.54 16.03 19.69
C TYR A 141 -11.35 16.01 20.99
N GLU A 142 -10.70 16.05 22.14
CA GLU A 142 -11.36 16.10 23.45
C GLU A 142 -12.30 17.32 23.56
N ARG A 143 -11.89 18.45 23.00
CA ARG A 143 -12.71 19.66 22.94
C ARG A 143 -13.89 19.50 21.98
N ALA A 144 -13.67 18.89 20.82
CA ALA A 144 -14.73 18.62 19.85
C ALA A 144 -15.77 17.66 20.44
N ALA A 145 -15.33 16.60 21.12
CA ALA A 145 -16.19 15.67 21.83
C ALA A 145 -17.02 16.39 22.91
N ALA A 146 -16.40 17.24 23.73
CA ALA A 146 -17.10 18.02 24.75
C ALA A 146 -18.15 18.99 24.17
N ALA A 147 -17.94 19.48 22.94
CA ALA A 147 -18.87 20.34 22.23
C ALA A 147 -19.82 19.59 21.29
N ASN A 148 -19.84 18.25 21.33
CA ASN A 148 -20.62 17.38 20.44
C ASN A 148 -20.45 17.74 18.95
N THR A 149 -19.21 17.99 18.55
CA THR A 149 -18.80 18.36 17.20
C THR A 149 -17.62 17.48 16.76
N ARG A 150 -17.12 17.69 15.54
CA ARG A 150 -16.06 16.88 14.93
C ARG A 150 -14.79 17.71 14.77
N ILE A 151 -13.67 17.04 14.54
CA ILE A 151 -12.48 17.68 13.98
C ILE A 151 -12.38 17.34 12.50
N ALA A 152 -11.88 18.27 11.70
CA ALA A 152 -11.60 18.06 10.29
C ALA A 152 -10.17 18.53 10.02
N ILE A 153 -9.39 17.65 9.42
CA ILE A 153 -8.01 17.90 9.02
C ILE A 153 -7.87 17.52 7.54
N SER A 154 -6.98 18.20 6.83
CA SER A 154 -6.58 17.81 5.49
C SER A 154 -5.07 17.63 5.49
N ALA A 155 -4.61 16.40 5.31
CA ALA A 155 -3.20 16.14 5.10
C ALA A 155 -2.83 16.60 3.68
N THR A 156 -1.65 17.20 3.54
CA THR A 156 -1.14 17.68 2.24
C THR A 156 -0.37 16.60 1.48
N ASN A 157 -0.11 15.47 2.13
CA ASN A 157 0.46 14.23 1.60
C ASN A 157 0.30 13.09 2.63
N GLU A 158 0.52 11.85 2.21
CA GLU A 158 0.45 10.64 3.06
C GLU A 158 1.46 10.67 4.23
N ARG A 159 2.61 11.34 4.09
CA ARG A 159 3.59 11.50 5.19
C ARG A 159 3.05 12.36 6.34
N ASN A 160 2.05 13.19 6.06
CA ASN A 160 1.35 14.04 7.02
C ASN A 160 0.07 13.38 7.57
N ASP A 161 -0.20 12.10 7.25
CA ASP A 161 -1.31 11.38 7.85
C ASP A 161 -1.10 11.24 9.35
N ILE A 162 -2.03 11.81 10.10
CA ILE A 162 -2.09 11.66 11.54
C ILE A 162 -2.86 10.38 11.79
N GLY A 163 -2.18 9.34 12.28
CA GLY A 163 -2.82 8.09 12.71
C GLY A 163 -3.74 8.31 13.92
N ILE A 164 -4.92 8.88 13.70
CA ILE A 164 -5.98 9.04 14.71
C ILE A 164 -6.98 7.88 14.54
N CYS A 165 -7.30 7.22 15.66
CA CYS A 165 -8.15 6.04 15.79
C CYS A 165 -9.38 5.99 14.87
N GLN A 166 -9.56 4.85 14.19
CA GLN A 166 -10.84 4.46 13.61
C GLN A 166 -11.82 4.04 14.71
N SER A 167 -12.78 4.90 15.04
CA SER A 167 -14.13 4.56 15.52
C SER A 167 -15.04 5.79 15.44
N PRO A 168 -16.32 5.64 15.08
CA PRO A 168 -16.76 5.74 13.70
C PRO A 168 -16.48 7.14 13.12
N ILE A 169 -15.37 7.26 12.39
CA ILE A 169 -15.13 8.41 11.50
C ILE A 169 -15.68 7.97 10.15
N LEU A 170 -16.72 8.65 9.67
CA LEU A 170 -17.25 8.47 8.32
C LEU A 170 -16.13 8.79 7.32
N TRP A 171 -15.54 7.74 6.77
CA TRP A 171 -14.87 7.77 5.48
C TRP A 171 -15.96 8.00 4.43
N PHE A 172 -15.91 9.14 3.74
CA PHE A 172 -16.83 9.38 2.64
C PHE A 172 -16.32 8.64 1.39
N ARG A 173 -16.89 7.46 1.17
CA ARG A 173 -16.94 6.82 -0.15
C ARG A 173 -18.07 7.51 -0.93
N CYS A 174 -17.75 8.19 -2.02
CA CYS A 174 -18.72 8.86 -2.89
C CYS A 174 -19.54 7.81 -3.66
N LEU A 175 -20.85 7.72 -3.40
CA LEU A 175 -21.82 7.18 -4.32
C LEU A 175 -22.92 8.23 -4.52
N ALA A 176 -23.12 8.64 -5.77
CA ALA A 176 -24.26 9.44 -6.16
C ALA A 176 -25.53 8.57 -6.05
N VAL A 177 -26.49 8.99 -5.22
CA VAL A 177 -27.84 8.42 -5.19
C VAL A 177 -28.76 9.35 -5.98
N PRO A 178 -29.59 8.86 -6.92
CA PRO A 178 -30.47 9.71 -7.72
C PRO A 178 -31.56 10.40 -6.86
N GLU A 179 -31.97 11.56 -7.34
CA GLU A 179 -32.75 12.63 -6.69
C GLU A 179 -34.19 12.28 -6.22
N ASN A 180 -34.59 11.01 -6.13
CA ASN A 180 -35.96 10.63 -5.77
C ASN A 180 -36.02 9.50 -4.73
N TYR A 181 -35.65 9.78 -3.49
CA TYR A 181 -36.03 8.95 -2.34
C TYR A 181 -36.53 9.82 -1.18
N ARG A 182 -37.86 9.86 -1.00
CA ARG A 182 -38.48 10.41 0.22
C ARG A 182 -38.42 9.35 1.31
N LEU A 183 -37.63 9.57 2.36
CA LEU A 183 -37.69 8.77 3.59
C LEU A 183 -38.91 9.17 4.45
N PRO A 184 -39.64 8.22 5.04
CA PRO A 184 -40.72 8.51 5.97
C PRO A 184 -40.14 8.95 7.32
N ARG A 185 -40.81 9.91 7.97
CA ARG A 185 -40.53 10.31 9.35
C ARG A 185 -40.82 9.12 10.28
N SER A 186 -39.79 8.50 10.85
CA SER A 186 -39.94 7.71 12.06
C SER A 186 -38.78 7.95 13.02
N SER A 187 -39.14 8.13 14.28
CA SER A 187 -38.26 8.26 15.43
C SER A 187 -37.40 7.01 15.60
N SER A 188 -36.11 7.12 15.29
CA SER A 188 -35.12 6.07 15.57
C SER A 188 -34.18 6.57 16.66
N LYS A 189 -34.20 5.87 17.80
CA LYS A 189 -33.18 5.95 18.85
C LYS A 189 -31.82 5.65 18.23
N ILE A 190 -30.84 6.47 18.54
CA ILE A 190 -29.43 6.21 18.23
C ILE A 190 -29.03 4.96 19.03
N LEU A 191 -28.80 3.85 18.32
CA LEU A 191 -28.18 2.64 18.88
C LEU A 191 -26.70 2.96 19.13
N MET A 192 -26.31 2.98 20.41
CA MET A 192 -24.90 2.88 20.79
C MET A 192 -24.37 1.48 20.49
N PRO A 193 -23.06 1.31 20.18
CA PRO A 193 -22.50 -0.01 19.96
C PRO A 193 -22.70 -0.87 21.22
N GLN A 194 -23.33 -2.02 21.06
CA GLN A 194 -23.51 -3.00 22.14
C GLN A 194 -22.18 -3.73 22.34
N GLY A 195 -21.45 -3.39 23.43
CA GLY A 195 -20.43 -4.28 23.95
C GLY A 195 -21.10 -5.53 24.55
N HIS A 196 -20.55 -6.70 24.28
CA HIS A 196 -21.00 -7.94 24.91
C HIS A 196 -20.31 -8.08 26.27
N PHE A 197 -21.10 -8.26 27.32
CA PHE A 197 -20.61 -8.60 28.66
C PHE A 197 -20.45 -10.11 28.76
N TYR A 198 -19.31 -10.55 29.31
CA TYR A 198 -19.07 -11.94 29.65
C TYR A 198 -18.79 -12.05 31.15
N GLU A 199 -19.36 -13.08 31.77
CA GLU A 199 -19.17 -13.39 33.18
C GLU A 199 -18.20 -14.58 33.31
N HIS A 200 -17.06 -14.37 33.98
CA HIS A 200 -16.12 -15.42 34.34
C HIS A 200 -15.72 -15.24 35.80
N ASP A 201 -15.85 -16.29 36.61
CA ASP A 201 -15.62 -16.27 38.06
C ASP A 201 -16.35 -15.14 38.82
N GLY A 202 -17.59 -14.83 38.40
CA GLY A 202 -18.44 -13.81 39.03
C GLY A 202 -17.96 -12.38 38.81
N THR A 203 -17.02 -12.16 37.88
CA THR A 203 -16.57 -10.82 37.47
C THR A 203 -16.99 -10.56 36.04
N GLU A 204 -17.78 -9.49 35.83
CA GLU A 204 -18.11 -8.99 34.50
C GLU A 204 -16.91 -8.22 33.93
N VAL A 205 -16.43 -8.64 32.76
CA VAL A 205 -15.36 -7.94 32.03
C VAL A 205 -15.97 -7.32 30.77
N LEU A 206 -15.81 -6.00 30.64
CA LEU A 206 -16.14 -5.26 29.43
C LEU A 206 -14.92 -5.32 28.50
N LEU A 207 -15.03 -6.07 27.41
CA LEU A 207 -14.05 -6.02 26.33
C LEU A 207 -14.32 -4.76 25.51
N ASP A 208 -13.28 -3.90 25.39
CA ASP A 208 -13.23 -2.76 24.48
C ASP A 208 -13.46 -3.21 23.02
N PRO A 209 -13.72 -2.32 22.04
CA PRO A 209 -14.07 -2.72 20.67
C PRO A 209 -13.06 -3.71 20.09
N PRO A 210 -13.50 -4.57 19.13
CA PRO A 210 -12.71 -5.71 18.65
C PRO A 210 -11.27 -5.27 18.39
N PHE A 211 -10.34 -5.94 19.06
CA PHE A 211 -8.91 -5.75 18.92
C PHE A 211 -8.56 -5.97 17.44
N ASP A 212 -8.26 -4.88 16.73
CA ASP A 212 -7.68 -4.94 15.39
C ASP A 212 -6.16 -4.79 15.57
N PRO A 213 -5.41 -5.92 15.60
CA PRO A 213 -3.99 -5.86 15.87
C PRO A 213 -3.27 -5.12 14.74
N ARG A 214 -2.78 -3.92 15.06
CA ARG A 214 -2.13 -3.03 14.08
C ARG A 214 -0.77 -3.59 13.66
N ALA A 215 -0.35 -3.26 12.43
CA ALA A 215 1.04 -3.47 12.01
C ALA A 215 2.02 -2.89 13.05
N GLY A 216 3.05 -3.66 13.39
CA GLY A 216 4.01 -3.38 14.45
C GLY A 216 3.64 -3.96 15.83
N THR A 217 2.44 -4.50 16.01
CA THR A 217 2.08 -5.22 17.26
C THR A 217 2.96 -6.46 17.40
N THR A 218 3.63 -6.57 18.55
CA THR A 218 4.51 -7.71 18.87
C THR A 218 3.87 -8.54 19.99
N PHE A 219 3.75 -9.84 19.77
CA PHE A 219 3.29 -10.82 20.74
C PHE A 219 4.47 -11.59 21.31
N VAL A 220 4.46 -11.82 22.63
CA VAL A 220 5.46 -12.66 23.30
C VAL A 220 4.88 -14.06 23.44
N VAL A 221 5.49 -15.06 22.78
CA VAL A 221 4.92 -16.41 22.65
C VAL A 221 4.85 -17.15 23.99
N GLU A 222 5.73 -16.83 24.94
CA GLU A 222 5.72 -17.41 26.29
C GLU A 222 4.59 -16.85 27.18
N ASN A 223 3.93 -15.76 26.74
CA ASN A 223 2.83 -15.15 27.48
C ASN A 223 1.50 -15.81 27.10
N ALA A 224 0.93 -16.57 28.05
CA ALA A 224 -0.34 -17.27 27.87
C ALA A 224 -1.52 -16.34 27.56
N GLU A 225 -1.48 -15.08 27.99
CA GLU A 225 -2.52 -14.09 27.70
C GLU A 225 -2.44 -13.61 26.25
N ASP A 226 -1.23 -13.38 25.71
CA ASP A 226 -1.03 -13.00 24.30
C ASP A 226 -1.45 -14.14 23.36
N LEU A 227 -1.10 -15.39 23.70
CA LEU A 227 -1.52 -16.57 22.95
C LEU A 227 -3.04 -16.77 22.98
N ARG A 228 -3.65 -16.64 24.17
CA ARG A 228 -5.09 -16.74 24.32
C ARG A 228 -5.81 -15.65 23.54
N ARG A 229 -5.28 -14.43 23.54
CA ARG A 229 -5.83 -13.30 22.78
C ARG A 229 -5.82 -13.55 21.28
N CYS A 230 -4.70 -14.00 20.72
CA CYS A 230 -4.61 -14.39 19.31
C CYS A 230 -5.60 -15.52 18.97
N TYR A 231 -5.77 -16.49 19.86
CA TYR A 231 -6.67 -17.62 19.61
C TYR A 231 -8.15 -17.23 19.72
N ASP A 232 -8.54 -16.54 20.80
CA ASP A 232 -9.92 -16.22 21.13
C ASP A 232 -10.49 -15.10 20.24
N GLU A 233 -9.70 -14.08 19.89
CA GLU A 233 -10.17 -12.91 19.12
C GLU A 233 -10.00 -13.11 17.60
N GLU A 234 -8.87 -13.68 17.19
CA GLU A 234 -8.54 -13.83 15.76
C GLU A 234 -8.75 -15.25 15.24
N GLY A 235 -9.05 -16.25 16.09
CA GLY A 235 -9.06 -17.65 15.64
C GLY A 235 -7.71 -18.07 15.06
N LEU A 236 -6.62 -17.48 15.58
CA LEU A 236 -5.25 -17.72 15.15
C LEU A 236 -4.54 -18.60 16.18
N ASP A 237 -4.23 -19.83 15.79
CA ASP A 237 -3.35 -20.70 16.57
C ASP A 237 -1.87 -20.31 16.35
N LEU A 238 -1.49 -19.16 16.90
CA LEU A 238 -0.14 -18.60 16.82
C LEU A 238 0.89 -19.55 17.46
N GLN A 239 0.48 -20.29 18.50
CA GLN A 239 1.32 -21.28 19.17
C GLN A 239 1.68 -22.44 18.22
N SER A 240 0.69 -22.99 17.51
CA SER A 240 0.96 -24.02 16.49
C SER A 240 1.82 -23.48 15.36
N LEU A 241 1.56 -22.26 14.86
CA LEU A 241 2.40 -21.65 13.83
C LEU A 241 3.86 -21.54 14.30
N CYS A 242 4.09 -21.00 15.49
CA CYS A 242 5.43 -20.86 16.07
C CYS A 242 6.10 -22.22 16.25
N SER A 243 5.37 -23.23 16.76
CA SER A 243 5.91 -24.59 16.92
C SER A 243 6.29 -25.23 15.58
N GLU A 244 5.49 -25.04 14.53
CA GLU A 244 5.84 -25.53 13.19
C GLU A 244 7.04 -24.77 12.61
N ALA A 245 7.11 -23.47 12.81
CA ALA A 245 8.26 -22.66 12.43
C ALA A 245 9.56 -23.12 13.13
N GLU A 246 9.50 -23.45 14.42
CA GLU A 246 10.63 -24.03 15.17
C GLU A 246 11.09 -25.36 14.58
N LYS A 247 10.16 -26.24 14.19
CA LYS A 247 10.50 -27.52 13.56
C LYS A 247 11.18 -27.30 12.20
N ILE A 248 10.64 -26.40 11.40
CA ILE A 248 11.12 -26.07 10.05
C ILE A 248 12.50 -25.41 10.09
N VAL A 249 12.70 -24.43 10.97
CA VAL A 249 13.92 -23.61 11.01
C VAL A 249 15.00 -24.22 11.92
N GLY A 250 14.61 -24.83 13.04
CA GLY A 250 15.49 -25.25 14.12
C GLY A 250 15.91 -26.72 14.09
N GLY A 251 15.29 -27.57 13.26
CA GLY A 251 15.65 -28.99 13.15
C GLY A 251 15.47 -29.82 14.44
N GLY A 252 14.80 -29.29 15.47
CA GLY A 252 14.25 -30.10 16.57
C GLY A 252 14.58 -29.74 18.02
N SER A 253 15.56 -28.87 18.39
CA SER A 253 15.79 -28.65 19.85
C SER A 253 16.62 -27.45 20.34
N LEU A 254 17.01 -26.47 19.51
CA LEU A 254 17.92 -25.41 20.00
C LEU A 254 17.46 -23.97 19.76
N ILE A 255 16.31 -23.76 19.13
CA ILE A 255 15.85 -22.44 18.74
C ILE A 255 14.33 -22.34 18.96
N LYS A 256 13.91 -21.30 19.67
CA LYS A 256 12.52 -21.01 20.02
C LYS A 256 12.04 -19.70 19.41
N VAL A 257 10.80 -19.65 18.94
CA VAL A 257 10.16 -18.38 18.57
C VAL A 257 9.71 -17.71 19.87
N LYS A 258 10.33 -16.59 20.23
CA LYS A 258 9.92 -15.84 21.44
C LYS A 258 9.00 -14.67 21.11
N GLU A 259 9.13 -14.11 19.92
CA GLU A 259 8.34 -12.95 19.49
C GLU A 259 7.74 -13.21 18.11
N ALA A 260 6.48 -12.86 17.95
CA ALA A 260 5.81 -12.77 16.65
C ALA A 260 5.30 -11.34 16.47
N MET A 261 5.75 -10.63 15.43
CA MET A 261 5.36 -9.26 15.16
C MET A 261 4.54 -9.18 13.89
N ILE A 262 3.36 -8.56 13.93
CA ILE A 262 2.56 -8.34 12.72
C ILE A 262 3.27 -7.32 11.85
N LEU A 263 3.63 -7.72 10.63
CA LEU A 263 4.13 -6.84 9.59
C LEU A 263 2.97 -6.22 8.80
N SER A 264 1.96 -7.03 8.49
CA SER A 264 0.77 -6.59 7.76
C SER A 264 -0.43 -7.42 8.20
N ALA A 265 -1.56 -6.74 8.36
CA ALA A 265 -2.86 -7.30 8.71
C ALA A 265 -3.83 -6.87 7.61
N SER A 266 -3.80 -7.56 6.46
CA SER A 266 -4.59 -7.18 5.27
C SER A 266 -5.90 -7.94 5.19
N GLY A 267 -6.77 -7.59 4.25
CA GLY A 267 -8.11 -8.18 4.14
C GLY A 267 -8.13 -9.72 3.95
N TYR A 268 -7.05 -10.32 3.45
CA TYR A 268 -7.01 -11.76 3.14
C TYR A 268 -5.79 -12.50 3.69
N ASN A 269 -4.68 -11.83 4.00
CA ASN A 269 -3.52 -12.47 4.62
C ASN A 269 -3.03 -11.68 5.84
N ASP A 270 -2.60 -12.43 6.85
CA ASP A 270 -1.81 -11.90 7.95
C ASP A 270 -0.34 -12.24 7.72
N VAL A 271 0.55 -11.27 7.90
CA VAL A 271 1.99 -11.42 7.72
C VAL A 271 2.67 -11.15 9.05
N TYR A 272 3.44 -12.10 9.55
CA TYR A 272 4.17 -12.02 10.81
C TYR A 272 5.67 -12.15 10.57
N GLU A 273 6.47 -11.35 11.27
CA GLU A 273 7.86 -11.67 11.52
C GLU A 273 7.95 -12.58 12.75
N LEU A 274 8.52 -13.77 12.59
CA LEU A 274 8.82 -14.70 13.67
C LEU A 274 10.29 -14.54 14.06
N ARG A 275 10.58 -14.18 15.31
CA ARG A 275 11.95 -13.99 15.82
C ARG A 275 12.38 -15.16 16.68
N PHE A 276 13.50 -15.74 16.30
CA PHE A 276 14.05 -16.95 16.84
C PHE A 276 15.21 -16.67 17.80
N TYR A 277 15.22 -17.35 18.94
CA TYR A 277 16.23 -17.21 19.98
C TYR A 277 16.78 -18.58 20.38
N PRO A 278 18.09 -18.71 20.65
CA PRO A 278 18.66 -19.95 21.17
C PRO A 278 18.01 -20.38 22.50
N GLU A 279 17.86 -21.68 22.70
CA GLU A 279 17.32 -22.25 23.93
C GLU A 279 18.43 -22.31 25.02
N GLY A 280 18.30 -21.48 26.06
CA GLY A 280 19.24 -21.37 27.19
C GLY A 280 19.34 -19.95 27.76
N ASP A 281 19.45 -19.82 29.08
CA ASP A 281 19.51 -18.54 29.84
C ASP A 281 20.77 -17.70 29.60
N GLN A 282 21.64 -18.12 28.68
CA GLN A 282 22.75 -17.28 28.26
C GLN A 282 22.17 -16.20 27.36
N THR A 283 21.85 -15.07 27.98
CA THR A 283 21.69 -13.79 27.28
C THR A 283 22.91 -13.71 26.36
N PRO A 284 22.73 -13.79 25.03
CA PRO A 284 23.87 -13.73 24.13
C PRO A 284 24.63 -12.47 24.50
N ALA A 285 25.94 -12.59 24.73
CA ALA A 285 26.77 -11.43 25.00
C ALA A 285 26.40 -10.37 23.96
N ALA A 286 26.14 -9.14 24.43
CA ALA A 286 25.36 -8.11 23.73
C ALA A 286 25.89 -7.69 22.34
N SER A 287 26.90 -8.36 21.79
CA SER A 287 27.59 -7.97 20.57
C SER A 287 27.38 -8.84 19.33
N GLU A 288 26.90 -10.10 19.35
CA GLU A 288 27.20 -10.95 18.17
C GLU A 288 26.14 -11.87 17.53
N THR A 289 24.93 -12.05 18.06
CA THR A 289 23.93 -12.84 17.32
C THR A 289 22.64 -12.07 17.15
N VAL A 290 22.52 -11.38 16.00
CA VAL A 290 21.24 -10.86 15.51
C VAL A 290 20.26 -12.05 15.48
N PRO A 291 19.08 -11.95 16.14
CA PRO A 291 18.11 -13.02 16.12
C PRO A 291 17.79 -13.39 14.67
N ARG A 292 17.74 -14.70 14.40
CA ARG A 292 17.27 -15.17 13.10
C ARG A 292 15.79 -14.83 13.02
N SER A 293 15.34 -14.33 11.88
CA SER A 293 13.93 -14.04 11.65
C SER A 293 13.44 -14.80 10.43
N ALA A 294 12.18 -15.25 10.50
CA ALA A 294 11.42 -15.72 9.34
C ALA A 294 10.17 -14.85 9.18
N VAL A 295 9.57 -14.91 8.00
CA VAL A 295 8.26 -14.29 7.73
C VAL A 295 7.23 -15.39 7.56
N ALA A 296 6.14 -15.34 8.32
CA ALA A 296 5.01 -16.24 8.14
C ALA A 296 3.85 -15.48 7.49
N ARG A 297 3.35 -15.99 6.38
CA ARG A 297 2.14 -15.50 5.69
C ARG A 297 1.02 -16.50 5.93
N LEU A 298 -0.08 -16.06 6.50
CA LEU A 298 -1.24 -16.88 6.83
C LEU A 298 -2.46 -16.39 6.08
N LEU A 299 -3.21 -17.32 5.53
CA LEU A 299 -4.50 -17.02 4.92
C LEU A 299 -5.53 -16.77 6.02
N ARG A 300 -6.19 -15.60 5.99
CA ARG A 300 -7.26 -15.28 6.95
C ARG A 300 -8.42 -16.25 6.82
N LYS A 301 -9.05 -16.55 7.96
CA LYS A 301 -10.32 -17.27 7.98
C LYS A 301 -11.36 -16.37 7.31
N VAL A 302 -11.86 -16.76 6.14
CA VAL A 302 -12.97 -16.05 5.50
C VAL A 302 -14.23 -16.38 6.30
N VAL A 303 -14.53 -15.51 7.27
CA VAL A 303 -15.69 -15.64 8.16
C VAL A 303 -16.96 -15.50 7.30
N HIS A 304 -17.58 -16.62 6.96
CA HIS A 304 -18.97 -16.75 6.52
C HIS A 304 -19.42 -16.41 5.08
N THR A 305 -18.55 -16.19 4.09
CA THR A 305 -19.05 -16.08 2.70
C THR A 305 -18.12 -16.71 1.66
N GLU A 306 -18.67 -17.72 0.97
CA GLU A 306 -18.22 -18.33 -0.29
C GLU A 306 -16.96 -19.23 -0.22
N SER A 307 -17.19 -20.55 -0.18
CA SER A 307 -16.15 -21.58 -0.35
C SER A 307 -15.26 -21.37 -1.60
N SER A 308 -15.78 -20.71 -2.63
CA SER A 308 -15.04 -20.31 -3.83
C SER A 308 -13.90 -19.33 -3.55
N ARG A 309 -14.07 -18.37 -2.63
CA ARG A 309 -13.03 -17.38 -2.29
C ARG A 309 -11.86 -18.03 -1.56
N HIS A 310 -12.15 -18.91 -0.60
CA HIS A 310 -11.11 -19.64 0.10
C HIS A 310 -10.28 -20.49 -0.88
N LYS A 311 -10.95 -21.21 -1.80
CA LYS A 311 -10.28 -21.97 -2.87
C LYS A 311 -9.41 -21.07 -3.75
N TYR A 312 -9.91 -19.89 -4.13
CA TYR A 312 -9.15 -18.92 -4.93
C TYR A 312 -7.85 -18.50 -4.24
N TYR A 313 -7.91 -18.07 -2.97
CA TYR A 313 -6.69 -17.65 -2.26
C TYR A 313 -5.72 -18.81 -1.98
N LEU A 314 -6.23 -20.02 -1.78
CA LEU A 314 -5.40 -21.20 -1.65
C LEU A 314 -4.63 -21.50 -2.94
N GLN A 315 -5.32 -21.44 -4.09
CA GLN A 315 -4.69 -21.60 -5.40
C GLN A 315 -3.66 -20.49 -5.68
N LYS A 316 -3.95 -19.27 -5.25
CA LYS A 316 -3.02 -18.14 -5.33
C LYS A 316 -1.75 -18.37 -4.52
N MET A 317 -1.88 -18.84 -3.27
CA MET A 317 -0.74 -19.20 -2.41
C MET A 317 0.09 -20.36 -3.01
N LEU A 318 -0.57 -21.38 -3.57
CA LEU A 318 0.11 -22.46 -4.29
C LEU A 318 0.89 -21.95 -5.51
N SER A 319 0.29 -21.05 -6.27
CA SER A 319 0.93 -20.39 -7.42
C SER A 319 2.15 -19.58 -6.98
N GLU A 320 2.05 -18.82 -5.88
CA GLU A 320 3.17 -18.08 -5.28
C GLU A 320 4.32 -19.01 -4.86
N LEU A 321 4.02 -20.13 -4.21
CA LEU A 321 5.04 -21.12 -3.87
C LEU A 321 5.73 -21.68 -5.10
N ALA A 322 4.97 -22.03 -6.14
CA ALA A 322 5.51 -22.58 -7.38
C ALA A 322 6.51 -21.63 -8.05
N VAL A 323 6.20 -20.32 -8.12
CA VAL A 323 7.13 -19.34 -8.72
C VAL A 323 8.36 -19.11 -7.83
N LEU A 324 8.21 -19.09 -6.50
CA LEU A 324 9.34 -18.95 -5.59
C LEU A 324 10.32 -20.12 -5.70
N GLU A 325 9.81 -21.35 -5.79
CA GLU A 325 10.61 -22.55 -6.02
C GLU A 325 11.33 -22.48 -7.38
N LEU A 326 10.62 -22.12 -8.45
CA LEU A 326 11.18 -21.95 -9.79
C LEU A 326 12.30 -20.91 -9.81
N LEU A 327 12.08 -19.74 -9.21
CA LEU A 327 13.07 -18.67 -9.12
C LEU A 327 14.28 -19.08 -8.30
N HIS A 328 14.09 -19.81 -7.20
CA HIS A 328 15.20 -20.30 -6.40
C HIS A 328 16.05 -21.32 -7.19
N ALA A 329 15.40 -22.19 -7.96
CA ALA A 329 16.08 -23.19 -8.78
C ALA A 329 16.82 -22.59 -9.99
N THR A 330 16.28 -21.54 -10.61
CA THR A 330 16.76 -21.06 -11.92
C THR A 330 17.48 -19.71 -11.87
N ALA A 331 17.13 -18.84 -10.90
CA ALA A 331 17.54 -17.44 -10.90
C ALA A 331 18.05 -16.92 -9.53
N SER A 332 18.24 -17.79 -8.53
CA SER A 332 18.62 -17.40 -7.15
C SER A 332 19.90 -16.58 -7.01
N ARG A 333 20.79 -16.61 -8.00
CA ARG A 333 22.03 -15.81 -8.00
C ARG A 333 21.80 -14.34 -8.37
N THR A 334 20.72 -14.04 -9.09
CA THR A 334 20.47 -12.71 -9.66
C THR A 334 19.17 -12.10 -9.15
N VAL A 335 18.12 -12.90 -9.01
CA VAL A 335 16.82 -12.44 -8.48
C VAL A 335 16.77 -12.76 -6.98
N PRO A 336 16.92 -11.77 -6.09
CA PRO A 336 16.89 -12.02 -4.66
C PRO A 336 15.44 -12.25 -4.23
N VAL A 337 15.02 -13.50 -4.05
CA VAL A 337 13.70 -13.86 -3.53
C VAL A 337 13.80 -14.60 -2.21
N PRO A 338 12.81 -14.46 -1.30
CA PRO A 338 12.81 -15.23 -0.06
C PRO A 338 12.66 -16.72 -0.37
N ARG A 339 13.47 -17.55 0.29
CA ARG A 339 13.30 -19.01 0.21
C ARG A 339 12.08 -19.44 1.02
N CYS A 340 11.22 -20.29 0.44
CA CYS A 340 10.20 -20.99 1.22
C CYS A 340 10.87 -22.02 2.13
N LEU A 341 10.70 -21.87 3.44
CA LEU A 341 11.26 -22.76 4.46
C LEU A 341 10.30 -23.92 4.75
N GLY A 342 8.99 -23.66 4.66
CA GLY A 342 7.95 -24.67 4.75
C GLY A 342 6.57 -24.04 4.62
N TYR A 343 5.57 -24.86 4.35
CA TYR A 343 4.20 -24.40 4.14
C TYR A 343 3.20 -25.49 4.54
N ARG A 344 1.94 -25.08 4.73
CA ARG A 344 0.81 -25.98 4.96
C ARG A 344 -0.39 -25.45 4.18
N ILE A 345 -0.84 -26.27 3.24
CA ILE A 345 -1.94 -25.95 2.33
C ILE A 345 -3.06 -26.99 2.40
N ASN A 346 -2.75 -28.21 2.87
CA ASN A 346 -3.70 -29.30 2.96
C ASN A 346 -4.55 -29.23 4.23
N PHE A 347 -5.87 -29.35 4.05
CA PHE A 347 -6.75 -30.06 4.98
C PHE A 347 -6.47 -31.55 4.77
N VAL A 348 -6.09 -32.25 5.82
CA VAL A 348 -5.58 -33.62 5.71
C VAL A 348 -6.73 -34.55 5.26
N ASN A 349 -6.53 -35.27 4.15
CA ASN A 349 -7.35 -36.42 3.67
C ASN A 349 -8.71 -36.16 3.02
N GLY A 350 -8.91 -35.05 2.28
CA GLY A 350 -10.17 -34.86 1.55
C GLY A 350 -11.42 -34.92 2.46
N GLY A 351 -11.22 -34.76 3.78
CA GLY A 351 -12.29 -34.55 4.73
C GLY A 351 -12.97 -33.25 4.33
N GLU A 352 -14.30 -33.26 4.33
CA GLU A 352 -15.06 -32.05 4.09
C GLU A 352 -14.54 -30.94 5.01
N PRO A 353 -14.31 -29.71 4.50
CA PRO A 353 -13.76 -28.58 5.26
C PRO A 353 -14.47 -28.30 6.59
N ASP A 354 -15.70 -28.78 6.74
CA ASP A 354 -16.57 -28.53 7.87
C ASP A 354 -16.26 -29.41 9.10
N ASN A 355 -15.42 -30.45 8.98
CA ASN A 355 -15.13 -31.42 10.06
C ASN A 355 -13.70 -31.39 10.62
N GLU A 356 -12.76 -30.62 10.05
CA GLU A 356 -11.48 -30.40 10.73
C GLU A 356 -11.68 -29.49 11.95
N PRO A 357 -10.99 -29.75 13.08
CA PRO A 357 -11.05 -28.86 14.23
C PRO A 357 -10.67 -27.45 13.77
N LEU A 358 -11.66 -26.54 13.84
CA LEU A 358 -11.54 -25.10 13.65
C LEU A 358 -10.24 -24.60 14.27
N GLY A 359 -9.18 -24.39 13.48
CA GLY A 359 -7.92 -23.90 14.06
C GLY A 359 -6.68 -23.83 13.20
N ARG A 360 -6.62 -24.46 12.01
CA ARG A 360 -5.37 -24.49 11.23
C ARG A 360 -5.53 -23.85 9.86
N ARG A 361 -5.32 -22.53 9.82
CA ARG A 361 -5.27 -21.72 8.61
C ARG A 361 -4.11 -22.18 7.69
N PRO A 362 -4.28 -22.16 6.35
CA PRO A 362 -3.15 -22.32 5.43
C PRO A 362 -2.08 -21.26 5.67
N TYR A 363 -0.82 -21.65 5.57
CA TYR A 363 0.31 -20.76 5.79
C TYR A 363 1.53 -21.13 4.95
N MET A 364 2.44 -20.18 4.81
CA MET A 364 3.81 -20.39 4.34
C MET A 364 4.79 -19.62 5.21
N ILE A 365 5.95 -20.22 5.45
CA ILE A 365 7.07 -19.66 6.20
C ILE A 365 8.20 -19.40 5.22
N LEU A 366 8.62 -18.15 5.16
CA LEU A 366 9.62 -17.62 4.26
C LEU A 366 10.85 -17.17 5.03
N GLU A 367 12.00 -17.21 4.37
CA GLU A 367 13.18 -16.47 4.82
C GLU A 367 12.88 -14.96 4.89
N LYS A 368 13.29 -14.30 5.98
CA LYS A 368 13.22 -12.84 6.07
C LYS A 368 14.36 -12.22 5.26
N CYS A 369 14.04 -11.59 4.14
CA CYS A 369 14.98 -10.76 3.40
C CYS A 369 15.38 -9.51 4.21
N LYS A 370 16.60 -9.02 3.96
CA LYS A 370 17.10 -7.77 4.57
C LYS A 370 16.48 -6.54 3.89
N GLY A 371 16.57 -5.39 4.55
CA GLY A 371 16.14 -4.11 4.00
C GLY A 371 14.74 -3.69 4.41
N VAL A 372 14.29 -2.58 3.82
CA VAL A 372 12.98 -1.96 4.02
C VAL A 372 12.31 -1.76 2.66
N THR A 373 10.99 -1.75 2.66
CA THR A 373 10.18 -1.40 1.48
C THR A 373 10.18 0.11 1.29
N ASP A 374 9.88 0.58 0.07
CA ASP A 374 9.71 2.01 -0.22
C ASP A 374 10.92 2.90 0.12
N GLU A 375 12.14 2.34 0.16
CA GLU A 375 13.36 3.14 0.38
C GLU A 375 13.48 4.25 -0.67
N TRP A 376 13.11 3.95 -1.92
CA TRP A 376 13.17 4.89 -3.05
C TRP A 376 12.35 6.18 -2.83
N PRO A 377 11.02 6.12 -2.57
CA PRO A 377 10.24 7.32 -2.31
C PRO A 377 10.38 7.87 -0.89
N CYS A 378 10.74 7.07 0.11
CA CYS A 378 10.63 7.47 1.52
C CYS A 378 11.94 7.93 2.19
N HIS A 379 13.09 7.67 1.60
CA HIS A 379 14.40 7.94 2.21
C HIS A 379 15.25 8.92 1.41
N ASP A 380 16.22 9.55 2.09
CA ASP A 380 17.21 10.46 1.50
C ASP A 380 18.29 9.67 0.73
N LEU A 381 17.87 8.86 -0.25
CA LEU A 381 18.80 8.16 -1.13
C LEU A 381 19.54 9.18 -1.99
N THR A 382 20.86 9.06 -2.00
CA THR A 382 21.75 9.77 -2.93
C THR A 382 21.49 9.34 -4.38
N ASP A 383 21.88 10.17 -5.34
CA ASP A 383 21.78 9.83 -6.77
C ASP A 383 22.57 8.55 -7.09
N GLU A 384 23.76 8.41 -6.49
CA GLU A 384 24.61 7.24 -6.64
C GLU A 384 23.94 5.97 -6.11
N GLN A 385 23.18 6.06 -5.01
CA GLN A 385 22.39 4.94 -4.48
C GLN A 385 21.25 4.56 -5.44
N LYS A 386 20.51 5.53 -5.96
CA LYS A 386 19.44 5.29 -6.93
C LYS A 386 19.97 4.67 -8.22
N ILE A 387 21.09 5.17 -8.75
CA ILE A 387 21.76 4.61 -9.93
C ILE A 387 22.21 3.16 -9.67
N ARG A 388 22.80 2.87 -8.50
CA ARG A 388 23.14 1.48 -8.13
C ARG A 388 21.91 0.58 -8.12
N MET A 389 20.81 1.01 -7.53
CA MET A 389 19.55 0.26 -7.55
C MET A 389 19.09 0.01 -8.99
N VAL A 390 19.11 1.02 -9.85
CA VAL A 390 18.70 0.89 -11.27
C VAL A 390 19.52 -0.17 -12.00
N HIS A 391 20.84 -0.24 -11.78
CA HIS A 391 21.68 -1.31 -12.35
C HIS A 391 21.27 -2.70 -11.86
N GLN A 392 20.99 -2.85 -10.56
CA GLN A 392 20.55 -4.13 -10.00
C GLN A 392 19.16 -4.52 -10.52
N LEU A 393 18.23 -3.57 -10.63
CA LEU A 393 16.90 -3.81 -11.18
C LEU A 393 16.97 -4.21 -12.65
N ALA A 394 17.85 -3.60 -13.46
CA ALA A 394 18.08 -4.03 -14.83
C ALA A 394 18.53 -5.50 -14.91
N ALA A 395 19.49 -5.90 -14.07
CA ALA A 395 19.95 -7.29 -14.02
C ALA A 395 18.84 -8.26 -13.55
N ILE A 396 18.03 -7.85 -12.57
CA ILE A 396 16.88 -8.64 -12.09
C ILE A 396 15.83 -8.82 -13.18
N HIS A 397 15.45 -7.75 -13.88
CA HIS A 397 14.46 -7.80 -14.97
C HIS A 397 14.90 -8.75 -16.09
N VAL A 398 16.18 -8.68 -16.50
CA VAL A 398 16.72 -9.59 -17.53
C VAL A 398 16.81 -11.03 -17.01
N ALA A 399 17.15 -11.23 -15.74
CA ALA A 399 17.16 -12.58 -15.16
C ALA A 399 15.75 -13.20 -15.10
N LEU A 400 14.72 -12.40 -14.81
CA LEU A 400 13.32 -12.86 -14.85
C LEU A 400 12.90 -13.27 -16.27
N SER A 401 13.27 -12.50 -17.29
CA SER A 401 12.96 -12.84 -18.69
C SER A 401 13.67 -14.11 -19.19
N GLN A 402 14.73 -14.54 -18.51
CA GLN A 402 15.51 -15.74 -18.83
C GLN A 402 15.10 -16.98 -18.03
N VAL A 403 14.12 -16.86 -17.12
CA VAL A 403 13.55 -18.03 -16.45
C VAL A 403 12.97 -18.97 -17.51
N PRO A 404 13.31 -20.27 -17.48
CA PRO A 404 12.89 -21.20 -18.52
C PRO A 404 11.38 -21.45 -18.43
N ILE A 405 10.65 -20.90 -19.41
CA ILE A 405 9.21 -21.12 -19.61
C ILE A 405 9.01 -21.93 -20.91
N PRO A 406 8.08 -22.91 -20.95
CA PRO A 406 7.76 -23.61 -22.18
C PRO A 406 7.38 -22.64 -23.31
N PRO A 407 7.89 -22.82 -24.55
CA PRO A 407 7.65 -21.88 -25.65
C PRO A 407 6.19 -21.81 -26.10
N ASP A 408 5.38 -22.82 -25.76
CA ASP A 408 3.94 -22.92 -26.00
C ASP A 408 3.08 -22.49 -24.79
N ALA A 409 3.71 -21.95 -23.74
CA ALA A 409 3.00 -21.49 -22.56
C ALA A 409 2.03 -20.35 -22.90
N HIS A 410 0.81 -20.48 -22.41
CA HIS A 410 -0.22 -19.45 -22.50
C HIS A 410 0.03 -18.31 -21.52
N ILE A 411 -0.74 -17.23 -21.65
CA ILE A 411 -0.77 -16.16 -20.64
C ILE A 411 -1.46 -16.67 -19.38
N GLY A 412 -0.80 -16.58 -18.23
CA GLY A 412 -1.33 -17.10 -16.97
C GLY A 412 -0.34 -17.01 -15.82
N SER A 413 -0.62 -17.68 -14.70
CA SER A 413 0.32 -17.76 -13.56
C SER A 413 0.95 -19.15 -13.47
N ILE A 414 2.17 -19.24 -12.93
CA ILE A 414 2.86 -20.51 -12.70
C ILE A 414 2.08 -21.30 -11.66
N ARG A 415 1.90 -22.60 -11.87
CA ARG A 415 1.23 -23.49 -10.92
C ARG A 415 2.13 -24.67 -10.55
N SER A 416 1.97 -25.15 -9.32
CA SER A 416 2.48 -26.48 -8.95
C SER A 416 1.75 -27.54 -9.77
N GLY A 417 2.46 -28.58 -10.21
CA GLY A 417 1.82 -29.72 -10.87
C GLY A 417 0.92 -30.49 -9.90
N ASP A 418 -0.30 -30.83 -10.33
CA ASP A 418 -1.32 -31.48 -9.50
C ASP A 418 -0.95 -32.92 -9.06
N ASP A 419 0.01 -33.56 -9.72
CA ASP A 419 0.15 -35.02 -9.70
C ASP A 419 1.41 -35.55 -9.00
N GLY A 420 2.11 -34.74 -8.20
CA GLY A 420 3.41 -35.15 -7.65
C GLY A 420 4.47 -35.43 -8.73
N ILE A 421 4.20 -34.99 -9.96
CA ILE A 421 5.18 -34.93 -11.05
C ILE A 421 6.31 -34.01 -10.58
N SER A 422 7.55 -34.44 -10.85
CA SER A 422 8.76 -33.72 -10.47
C SER A 422 8.62 -32.21 -10.72
N SER A 423 8.98 -31.40 -9.72
CA SER A 423 9.07 -29.92 -9.72
C SER A 423 9.75 -29.30 -10.96
N ALA A 424 10.37 -30.12 -11.82
CA ALA A 424 11.06 -29.70 -13.04
C ALA A 424 10.15 -29.21 -14.19
N THR A 425 8.88 -29.59 -14.27
CA THR A 425 8.01 -29.13 -15.38
C THR A 425 7.17 -27.92 -14.97
N VAL A 426 7.52 -26.75 -15.51
CA VAL A 426 6.75 -25.52 -15.35
C VAL A 426 5.39 -25.68 -16.03
N GLN A 427 4.32 -25.44 -15.29
CA GLN A 427 2.96 -25.40 -15.82
C GLN A 427 2.37 -23.99 -15.62
N VAL A 428 1.57 -23.55 -16.60
CA VAL A 428 0.86 -22.26 -16.53
C VAL A 428 -0.64 -22.50 -16.41
N GLY A 429 -1.24 -21.94 -15.36
CA GLY A 429 -2.66 -22.00 -15.06
C GLY A 429 -3.35 -20.64 -15.21
N PRO A 430 -4.55 -20.48 -14.63
CA PRO A 430 -5.25 -19.20 -14.59
C PRO A 430 -4.38 -18.07 -14.03
N LEU A 431 -4.58 -16.86 -14.56
CA LEU A 431 -3.91 -15.62 -14.18
C LEU A 431 -4.54 -15.05 -12.90
N PHE A 432 -3.70 -14.72 -11.91
CA PHE A 432 -4.08 -13.94 -10.72
C PHE A 432 -3.72 -12.46 -10.93
N GLU A 433 -4.71 -11.56 -10.88
CA GLU A 433 -4.52 -10.11 -11.12
C GLU A 433 -4.71 -9.27 -9.84
N PRO A 434 -3.97 -8.15 -9.68
CA PRO A 434 -4.03 -7.32 -8.47
C PRO A 434 -5.30 -6.47 -8.33
N SER A 435 -5.98 -6.11 -9.43
CA SER A 435 -7.01 -5.06 -9.44
C SER A 435 -8.40 -5.49 -8.93
N SER A 436 -8.61 -6.75 -8.59
CA SER A 436 -9.91 -7.26 -8.16
C SER A 436 -9.78 -8.37 -7.12
N SER A 437 -9.65 -7.98 -5.84
CA SER A 437 -9.63 -8.92 -4.71
C SER A 437 -10.88 -9.84 -4.62
N ASN A 438 -11.88 -9.61 -5.47
CA ASN A 438 -13.14 -10.35 -5.50
C ASN A 438 -13.36 -11.18 -6.78
N GLU A 439 -12.52 -11.05 -7.81
CA GLU A 439 -12.70 -11.83 -9.04
C GLU A 439 -11.88 -13.12 -9.00
N PRO A 440 -12.43 -14.24 -9.49
CA PRO A 440 -11.68 -15.48 -9.61
C PRO A 440 -10.57 -15.33 -10.66
N ALA A 441 -9.51 -16.12 -10.53
CA ALA A 441 -8.46 -16.21 -11.53
C ALA A 441 -9.06 -16.62 -12.89
N ALA A 442 -8.54 -16.05 -13.97
CA ALA A 442 -9.08 -16.24 -15.31
C ALA A 442 -8.02 -16.77 -16.29
N GLY A 443 -8.44 -17.46 -17.34
CA GLY A 443 -7.53 -18.10 -18.29
C GLY A 443 -7.14 -19.54 -17.87
N PRO A 444 -5.95 -20.04 -18.28
CA PRO A 444 -4.91 -19.32 -19.03
C PRO A 444 -5.40 -18.87 -20.42
N PHE A 445 -4.87 -17.75 -20.92
CA PHE A 445 -5.28 -17.15 -22.18
C PHE A 445 -4.33 -17.56 -23.30
N PRO A 446 -4.81 -18.21 -24.37
CA PRO A 446 -3.95 -18.72 -25.45
C PRO A 446 -3.25 -17.62 -26.26
N SER A 447 -3.73 -16.38 -26.21
CA SER A 447 -3.18 -15.27 -26.97
C SER A 447 -3.40 -13.92 -26.30
N PHE A 448 -2.65 -12.91 -26.73
CA PHE A 448 -2.86 -11.52 -26.33
C PHE A 448 -4.29 -11.04 -26.62
N GLU A 449 -4.85 -11.43 -27.77
CA GLU A 449 -6.24 -11.10 -28.13
C GLU A 449 -7.25 -11.67 -27.14
N SER A 450 -7.13 -12.95 -26.77
CA SER A 450 -8.04 -13.56 -25.80
C SER A 450 -7.93 -12.93 -24.41
N TYR A 451 -6.74 -12.46 -24.03
CA TYR A 451 -6.53 -11.72 -22.78
C TYR A 451 -7.19 -10.33 -22.83
N ILE A 452 -7.00 -9.57 -23.92
CA ILE A 452 -7.67 -8.27 -24.08
C ILE A 452 -9.20 -8.42 -24.16
N GLN A 453 -9.72 -9.44 -24.82
CA GLN A 453 -11.17 -9.73 -24.83
C GLN A 453 -11.71 -9.94 -23.42
N HIS A 454 -10.96 -10.64 -22.56
CA HIS A 454 -11.32 -10.81 -21.16
C HIS A 454 -11.33 -9.46 -20.41
N LEU A 455 -10.27 -8.65 -20.54
CA LEU A 455 -10.20 -7.35 -19.87
C LEU A 455 -11.29 -6.37 -20.37
N VAL A 456 -11.58 -6.35 -21.68
CA VAL A 456 -12.68 -5.58 -22.25
C VAL A 456 -14.03 -6.08 -21.72
N GLY A 457 -14.21 -7.39 -21.56
CA GLY A 457 -15.40 -7.96 -20.94
C GLY A 457 -15.61 -7.45 -19.50
N ARG A 458 -14.54 -7.41 -18.70
CA ARG A 458 -14.56 -6.83 -17.34
C ARG A 458 -14.90 -5.34 -17.37
N ALA A 459 -14.20 -4.56 -18.21
CA ALA A 459 -14.44 -3.13 -18.38
C ALA A 459 -15.89 -2.84 -18.82
N ARG A 460 -16.46 -3.64 -19.74
CA ARG A 460 -17.84 -3.49 -20.20
C ARG A 460 -18.87 -3.84 -19.13
N ALA A 461 -18.54 -4.75 -18.21
CA ALA A 461 -19.41 -5.04 -17.06
C ALA A 461 -19.51 -3.83 -16.11
N VAL A 462 -18.46 -3.01 -16.04
CA VAL A 462 -18.39 -1.79 -15.23
C VAL A 462 -18.98 -0.59 -15.98
N SER A 463 -18.63 -0.41 -17.26
CA SER A 463 -19.02 0.72 -18.11
C SER A 463 -19.70 0.25 -19.40
N PRO A 464 -20.95 -0.27 -19.35
CA PRO A 464 -21.60 -0.92 -20.49
C PRO A 464 -21.90 0.01 -21.67
N SER A 465 -21.91 1.33 -21.46
CA SER A 465 -22.13 2.34 -22.51
C SER A 465 -20.85 2.91 -23.12
N CYS A 466 -19.67 2.43 -22.73
CA CYS A 466 -18.40 2.92 -23.27
C CYS A 466 -18.13 2.29 -24.65
N THR A 467 -18.29 3.09 -25.72
CA THR A 467 -18.04 2.66 -27.10
C THR A 467 -16.55 2.46 -27.42
N ASP A 468 -15.68 3.16 -26.69
CA ASP A 468 -14.22 3.12 -26.89
C ASP A 468 -13.62 1.72 -26.60
N LEU A 469 -14.36 0.87 -25.88
CA LEU A 469 -13.99 -0.52 -25.63
C LEU A 469 -14.00 -1.40 -26.90
N ASP A 470 -14.83 -1.07 -27.89
CA ASP A 470 -14.82 -1.77 -29.17
C ASP A 470 -13.58 -1.35 -29.99
N GLU A 471 -13.21 -0.06 -29.92
CA GLU A 471 -11.96 0.44 -30.52
C GLU A 471 -10.72 -0.22 -29.91
N ALA A 472 -10.74 -0.51 -28.61
CA ALA A 472 -9.68 -1.25 -27.94
C ALA A 472 -9.46 -2.65 -28.52
N LEU A 473 -10.54 -3.37 -28.88
CA LEU A 473 -10.45 -4.68 -29.55
C LEU A 473 -9.85 -4.54 -30.96
N ASP A 474 -10.27 -3.52 -31.72
CA ASP A 474 -9.74 -3.23 -33.05
C ASP A 474 -8.27 -2.78 -33.05
N LEU A 475 -7.73 -2.38 -31.89
CA LEU A 475 -6.33 -2.06 -31.71
C LEU A 475 -5.45 -3.30 -31.49
N VAL A 476 -5.98 -4.40 -30.96
CA VAL A 476 -5.19 -5.58 -30.61
C VAL A 476 -4.33 -6.07 -31.78
N ALA A 477 -4.93 -6.26 -32.95
CA ALA A 477 -4.20 -6.72 -34.14
C ALA A 477 -3.10 -5.74 -34.60
N LYS A 478 -3.26 -4.44 -34.31
CA LYS A 478 -2.30 -3.38 -34.66
C LYS A 478 -1.18 -3.23 -33.62
N LEU A 479 -1.48 -3.57 -32.36
CA LEU A 479 -0.56 -3.48 -31.23
C LEU A 479 0.22 -4.77 -31.00
N THR A 480 -0.22 -5.88 -31.60
CA THR A 480 0.51 -7.15 -31.57
C THR A 480 1.73 -7.03 -32.48
N PRO A 481 2.96 -7.23 -31.98
CA PRO A 481 4.15 -7.18 -32.82
C PRO A 481 4.11 -8.22 -33.95
N SER A 482 4.83 -7.97 -35.04
CA SER A 482 4.89 -8.89 -36.19
C SER A 482 5.29 -10.30 -35.75
N SER A 483 4.68 -11.32 -36.35
CA SER A 483 5.06 -12.72 -36.16
C SER A 483 6.43 -13.06 -36.73
N ASP A 484 7.01 -12.18 -37.56
CA ASP A 484 8.34 -12.37 -38.14
C ASP A 484 9.46 -12.32 -37.10
N ASP A 485 9.18 -11.75 -35.92
CA ASP A 485 10.08 -11.77 -34.79
C ASP A 485 9.55 -12.64 -33.65
N PRO A 486 9.87 -13.95 -33.63
CA PRO A 486 9.41 -14.86 -32.59
C PRO A 486 9.93 -14.48 -31.20
N SER A 487 11.03 -13.72 -31.09
CA SER A 487 11.60 -13.34 -29.79
C SER A 487 10.67 -12.43 -28.98
N LEU A 488 9.83 -11.63 -29.65
CA LEU A 488 8.85 -10.77 -28.99
C LEU A 488 7.67 -11.57 -28.40
N HIS A 489 7.40 -12.75 -28.95
CA HIS A 489 6.28 -13.60 -28.57
C HIS A 489 6.66 -14.70 -27.58
N LEU A 490 7.95 -14.81 -27.23
CA LEU A 490 8.40 -15.81 -26.26
C LEU A 490 7.72 -15.60 -24.91
N PRO A 491 7.16 -16.65 -24.29
CA PRO A 491 6.63 -16.58 -22.94
C PRO A 491 7.75 -16.29 -21.94
N THR A 492 7.53 -15.31 -21.07
CA THR A 492 8.50 -14.84 -20.08
C THR A 492 7.82 -14.59 -18.76
N LEU A 493 8.53 -14.85 -17.66
CA LEU A 493 8.03 -14.59 -16.32
C LEU A 493 8.14 -13.10 -15.99
N THR A 494 7.07 -12.53 -15.44
CA THR A 494 7.04 -11.18 -14.89
C THR A 494 6.36 -11.13 -13.54
N HIS A 495 6.68 -10.09 -12.77
CA HIS A 495 6.02 -9.76 -11.53
C HIS A 495 5.08 -8.57 -11.80
N ILE A 496 3.76 -8.80 -11.87
CA ILE A 496 2.80 -7.77 -12.28
C ILE A 496 2.77 -6.60 -11.27
N ASP A 497 3.00 -6.88 -9.99
CA ASP A 497 3.05 -5.87 -8.93
C ASP A 497 4.49 -5.46 -8.56
N PHE A 498 5.38 -5.33 -9.55
CA PHE A 498 6.79 -4.95 -9.31
C PHE A 498 6.91 -3.46 -8.97
N GLU A 499 6.56 -3.12 -7.73
CA GLU A 499 6.50 -1.75 -7.18
C GLU A 499 7.47 -1.57 -6.02
N THR A 500 7.80 -0.33 -5.65
CA THR A 500 8.78 -0.03 -4.58
C THR A 500 8.43 -0.65 -3.24
N ARG A 501 7.13 -0.86 -2.97
CA ARG A 501 6.64 -1.51 -1.75
C ARG A 501 6.97 -3.01 -1.70
N ASN A 502 7.22 -3.63 -2.84
CA ASN A 502 7.53 -5.07 -2.98
C ASN A 502 9.03 -5.32 -3.19
N ILE A 503 9.86 -4.28 -3.02
CA ILE A 503 11.31 -4.34 -3.17
C ILE A 503 11.95 -3.93 -1.85
N LEU A 504 12.57 -4.89 -1.19
CA LEU A 504 13.33 -4.67 0.03
C LEU A 504 14.73 -4.17 -0.32
N THR A 505 15.05 -2.99 0.17
CA THR A 505 16.30 -2.28 -0.14
C THR A 505 16.98 -1.78 1.12
N LEU A 506 18.31 -1.68 1.07
CA LEU A 506 19.11 -1.11 2.15
C LEU A 506 20.30 -0.39 1.53
N ASP A 507 20.42 0.91 1.80
CA ASP A 507 21.54 1.74 1.33
C ASP A 507 21.69 1.72 -0.20
N GLY A 508 20.57 1.65 -0.92
CA GLY A 508 20.57 1.57 -2.38
C GLY A 508 20.97 0.20 -2.95
N HIS A 509 20.87 -0.87 -2.16
CA HIS A 509 21.02 -2.25 -2.60
C HIS A 509 19.71 -3.01 -2.49
N VAL A 510 19.33 -3.73 -3.55
CA VAL A 510 18.18 -4.63 -3.58
C VAL A 510 18.54 -5.92 -2.86
N HIS A 511 17.80 -6.23 -1.79
CA HIS A 511 18.00 -7.38 -0.92
C HIS A 511 16.87 -8.42 -1.00
N GLY A 512 15.71 -8.06 -1.55
CA GLY A 512 14.60 -8.97 -1.74
C GLY A 512 13.52 -8.41 -2.64
N ILE A 513 12.94 -9.26 -3.48
CA ILE A 513 11.69 -9.05 -4.19
C ILE A 513 10.66 -9.97 -3.54
N ILE A 514 9.58 -9.40 -3.04
CA ILE A 514 8.55 -10.09 -2.25
C ILE A 514 7.18 -9.94 -2.89
N ASP A 515 6.18 -10.62 -2.32
CA ASP A 515 4.78 -10.57 -2.73
C ASP A 515 4.51 -11.08 -4.16
N TRP A 516 5.02 -12.29 -4.43
CA TRP A 516 4.96 -12.97 -5.72
C TRP A 516 3.57 -13.55 -6.07
N GLU A 517 2.53 -13.17 -5.33
CA GLU A 517 1.18 -13.67 -5.51
C GLU A 517 0.50 -13.17 -6.80
N PHE A 518 1.10 -12.17 -7.45
CA PHE A 518 0.68 -11.61 -8.74
C PHE A 518 1.80 -11.69 -9.78
N HIS A 519 2.38 -12.88 -9.95
CA HIS A 519 3.28 -13.15 -11.07
C HIS A 519 2.51 -13.67 -12.28
N ALA A 520 3.08 -13.50 -13.46
CA ALA A 520 2.50 -13.97 -14.69
C ALA A 520 3.55 -14.42 -15.69
N VAL A 521 3.13 -15.31 -16.58
CA VAL A 521 3.76 -15.61 -17.83
C VAL A 521 3.06 -14.77 -18.90
N PHE A 522 3.84 -13.91 -19.56
CA PHE A 522 3.37 -13.11 -20.69
C PHE A 522 4.34 -13.23 -21.87
N PRO A 523 3.88 -13.01 -23.12
CA PRO A 523 4.78 -12.72 -24.22
C PRO A 523 5.78 -11.61 -23.86
N ALA A 524 7.01 -11.70 -24.33
CA ALA A 524 8.09 -10.75 -24.00
C ALA A 524 7.67 -9.29 -24.22
N PHE A 525 6.91 -8.98 -25.28
CA PHE A 525 6.43 -7.61 -25.54
C PHE A 525 5.45 -7.08 -24.47
N LEU A 526 4.76 -7.94 -23.71
CA LEU A 526 3.93 -7.54 -22.58
C LEU A 526 4.66 -7.60 -21.23
N SER A 527 5.64 -8.49 -21.11
CA SER A 527 6.38 -8.75 -19.88
C SER A 527 7.50 -7.75 -19.62
N HIS A 528 8.24 -7.38 -20.66
CA HIS A 528 9.42 -6.53 -20.54
C HIS A 528 9.01 -5.06 -20.42
N ASP A 529 9.44 -4.42 -19.34
CA ASP A 529 9.14 -3.01 -19.11
C ASP A 529 10.20 -2.33 -18.23
N TYR A 530 10.11 -1.00 -18.13
CA TYR A 530 10.81 -0.25 -17.11
C TYR A 530 10.15 -0.43 -15.73
N PRO A 531 10.87 -0.17 -14.62
CA PRO A 531 10.25 -0.03 -13.31
C PRO A 531 9.10 1.00 -13.33
N LYS A 532 7.93 0.62 -12.82
CA LYS A 532 6.68 1.41 -13.00
C LYS A 532 6.78 2.86 -12.52
N TRP A 533 7.49 3.12 -11.42
CA TRP A 533 7.67 4.47 -10.86
C TRP A 533 8.61 5.36 -11.69
N LEU A 534 9.17 4.84 -12.78
CA LEU A 534 9.93 5.61 -13.76
C LEU A 534 9.13 5.91 -15.04
N LEU A 535 7.89 5.43 -15.14
CA LEU A 535 7.04 5.57 -16.32
C LEU A 535 6.24 6.89 -16.29
N TYR A 536 6.16 7.53 -17.45
CA TYR A 536 5.39 8.75 -17.72
C TYR A 536 4.64 8.59 -19.05
N GLU A 537 3.92 7.48 -19.19
CA GLU A 537 3.24 7.08 -20.42
C GLU A 537 1.94 6.33 -20.14
N GLY A 538 1.08 6.18 -21.15
CA GLY A 538 -0.24 5.55 -20.98
C GLY A 538 -1.07 6.22 -19.89
N ARG A 539 -1.66 5.41 -19.00
CA ARG A 539 -2.41 5.90 -17.82
C ARG A 539 -1.54 6.61 -16.78
N PHE A 540 -0.21 6.46 -16.85
CA PHE A 540 0.75 7.08 -15.93
C PHE A 540 1.25 8.45 -16.44
N ASP A 541 0.91 8.83 -17.67
CA ASP A 541 1.23 10.16 -18.19
C ASP A 541 0.30 11.22 -17.56
N PRO A 542 0.81 12.29 -16.94
CA PRO A 542 -0.02 13.35 -16.36
C PRO A 542 -1.03 14.00 -17.32
N ARG A 543 -0.84 13.86 -18.64
CA ARG A 543 -1.79 14.34 -19.67
C ARG A 543 -3.06 13.51 -19.73
N TYR A 544 -2.96 12.20 -19.43
CA TYR A 544 -4.06 11.24 -19.52
C TYR A 544 -4.47 10.69 -18.16
N ALA A 545 -3.60 10.81 -17.14
CA ALA A 545 -3.79 10.22 -15.84
C ALA A 545 -5.11 10.68 -15.21
N PRO A 546 -5.88 9.73 -14.67
CA PRO A 546 -7.22 10.04 -14.23
C PRO A 546 -7.17 10.67 -12.83
N TRP A 547 -7.20 12.00 -12.78
CA TRP A 547 -7.12 12.81 -11.56
C TRP A 547 -8.16 12.37 -10.52
N GLY A 548 -7.70 11.97 -9.31
CA GLY A 548 -8.59 11.66 -8.18
C GLY A 548 -8.34 10.32 -7.47
N GLN A 549 -7.43 9.47 -7.95
CA GLN A 549 -6.99 8.26 -7.23
C GLN A 549 -5.57 8.43 -6.66
N ASP A 550 -5.29 7.69 -5.58
CA ASP A 550 -3.97 7.54 -4.95
C ASP A 550 -2.88 6.97 -5.89
N ILE A 551 -3.22 6.69 -7.17
CA ILE A 551 -2.27 6.36 -8.25
C ILE A 551 -1.10 7.36 -8.29
N CYS A 552 -1.34 8.63 -7.92
CA CYS A 552 -0.36 9.71 -8.07
C CYS A 552 0.84 9.60 -7.12
N THR A 553 0.74 8.93 -5.97
CA THR A 553 1.80 8.98 -4.95
C THR A 553 2.94 7.99 -5.20
N ILE A 554 2.63 6.81 -5.75
CA ILE A 554 3.64 5.78 -6.04
C ILE A 554 4.22 5.95 -7.45
N VAL A 555 3.38 6.25 -8.44
CA VAL A 555 3.80 6.29 -9.86
C VAL A 555 4.67 7.52 -10.18
N TRP A 556 4.45 8.65 -9.49
CA TRP A 556 5.24 9.88 -9.67
C TRP A 556 6.17 10.16 -8.49
N ALA A 557 6.68 9.08 -7.87
CA ALA A 557 7.65 9.16 -6.79
C ALA A 557 8.93 9.93 -7.19
N GLU A 558 9.27 9.91 -8.49
CA GLU A 558 10.44 10.60 -9.03
C GLU A 558 10.03 11.79 -9.90
N ARG A 559 10.87 12.81 -10.03
CA ARG A 559 10.62 13.90 -10.98
C ARG A 559 10.74 13.37 -12.41
N LYS A 560 9.97 13.91 -13.34
CA LYS A 560 9.98 13.50 -14.75
C LYS A 560 11.40 13.45 -15.36
N ASP A 561 12.20 14.51 -15.15
CA ASP A 561 13.57 14.60 -15.71
C ASP A 561 14.51 13.56 -15.08
N ASP A 562 14.34 13.29 -13.79
CA ASP A 562 15.12 12.28 -13.06
C ASP A 562 14.69 10.86 -13.47
N ALA A 563 13.38 10.60 -13.62
CA ALA A 563 12.86 9.35 -14.16
C ALA A 563 13.35 9.09 -15.59
N GLU A 564 13.39 10.11 -16.45
CA GLU A 564 14.01 10.04 -17.77
C GLU A 564 15.52 9.72 -17.70
N ARG A 565 16.26 10.32 -16.75
CA ARG A 565 17.66 9.98 -16.50
C ARG A 565 17.80 8.51 -16.11
N TYR A 566 17.04 8.03 -15.14
CA TYR A 566 17.13 6.65 -14.67
C TYR A 566 16.69 5.64 -15.72
N ARG A 567 15.68 5.94 -16.54
CA ARG A 567 15.32 5.08 -17.70
C ARG A 567 16.46 4.94 -18.70
N ARG A 568 17.23 6.02 -18.95
CA ARG A 568 18.44 5.92 -19.80
C ARG A 568 19.49 5.01 -19.18
N VAL A 569 19.73 5.10 -17.87
CA VAL A 569 20.66 4.22 -17.15
C VAL A 569 20.18 2.76 -17.23
N PHE A 570 18.90 2.52 -16.95
CA PHE A 570 18.28 1.19 -17.04
C PHE A 570 18.43 0.61 -18.45
N LYS A 571 18.03 1.36 -19.49
CA LYS A 571 18.15 0.95 -20.89
C LYS A 571 19.59 0.58 -21.25
N GLN A 572 20.55 1.44 -20.91
CA GLN A 572 21.97 1.18 -21.17
C GLN A 572 22.47 -0.08 -20.47
N GLU A 573 22.00 -0.35 -19.25
CA GLU A 573 22.41 -1.54 -18.50
C GLU A 573 21.79 -2.80 -19.09
N VAL A 574 20.49 -2.78 -19.37
CA VAL A 574 19.79 -3.90 -20.02
C VAL A 574 20.42 -4.22 -21.37
N GLU A 575 20.71 -3.23 -22.22
CA GLU A 575 21.33 -3.47 -23.54
C GLU A 575 22.72 -4.12 -23.48
N LYS A 576 23.42 -4.02 -22.36
CA LYS A 576 24.69 -4.75 -22.12
C LYS A 576 24.45 -6.23 -21.84
N ILE A 577 23.31 -6.56 -21.21
CA ILE A 577 22.98 -7.92 -20.76
C ILE A 577 22.17 -8.65 -21.84
N ASP A 578 21.09 -8.03 -22.33
CA ASP A 578 20.19 -8.55 -23.35
C ASP A 578 19.55 -7.42 -24.18
N ARG A 579 19.96 -7.29 -25.44
CA ARG A 579 19.41 -6.28 -26.36
C ARG A 579 17.97 -6.57 -26.80
N ASN A 580 17.56 -7.84 -26.82
CA ASN A 580 16.20 -8.20 -27.21
C ASN A 580 15.19 -7.74 -26.15
N TYR A 581 15.63 -7.62 -24.89
CA TYR A 581 14.80 -7.07 -23.83
C TYR A 581 14.31 -5.66 -24.18
N MET A 582 15.23 -4.72 -24.47
CA MET A 582 14.85 -3.33 -24.78
C MET A 582 14.06 -3.21 -26.07
N ARG A 583 14.30 -4.09 -27.04
CA ARG A 583 13.47 -4.16 -28.23
C ARG A 583 12.02 -4.53 -27.90
N ALA A 584 11.80 -5.52 -27.04
CA ALA A 584 10.45 -5.88 -26.58
C ALA A 584 9.80 -4.77 -25.73
N VAL A 585 10.59 -4.03 -24.94
CA VAL A 585 10.10 -2.82 -24.25
C VAL A 585 9.57 -1.82 -25.27
N GLU A 586 10.32 -1.51 -26.32
CA GLU A 586 9.94 -0.49 -27.31
C GLU A 586 8.75 -0.92 -28.18
N GLU A 587 8.81 -2.13 -28.75
CA GLU A 587 7.75 -2.67 -29.63
C GLU A 587 6.44 -2.94 -28.87
N GLY A 588 6.54 -3.32 -27.59
CA GLY A 588 5.40 -3.67 -26.76
C GLY A 588 4.78 -2.50 -25.99
N ALA A 589 5.37 -1.30 -26.00
CA ALA A 589 4.98 -0.20 -25.13
C ALA A 589 3.48 0.14 -25.20
N ARG A 590 2.92 0.24 -26.42
CA ARG A 590 1.50 0.57 -26.60
C ARG A 590 0.56 -0.56 -26.19
N ALA A 591 0.99 -1.82 -26.36
CA ALA A 591 0.22 -2.98 -25.90
C ALA A 591 0.15 -3.03 -24.37
N ARG A 592 1.26 -2.76 -23.67
CA ARG A 592 1.29 -2.66 -22.20
C ARG A 592 0.44 -1.51 -21.68
N GLN A 593 0.50 -0.34 -22.32
CA GLN A 593 -0.37 0.79 -21.99
C GLN A 593 -1.86 0.42 -22.13
N LEU A 594 -2.25 -0.35 -23.14
CA LEU A 594 -3.62 -0.84 -23.29
C LEU A 594 -4.01 -1.79 -22.15
N VAL A 595 -3.15 -2.75 -21.81
CA VAL A 595 -3.37 -3.66 -20.68
C VAL A 595 -3.53 -2.89 -19.38
N ASP A 596 -2.67 -1.91 -19.12
CA ASP A 596 -2.72 -1.07 -17.93
C ASP A 596 -4.03 -0.27 -17.82
N TRP A 597 -4.54 0.27 -18.93
CA TRP A 597 -5.86 0.91 -18.98
C TRP A 597 -7.01 -0.07 -18.74
N LEU A 598 -6.97 -1.28 -19.30
CA LEU A 598 -8.10 -2.20 -19.18
C LEU A 598 -8.09 -2.98 -17.85
N ARG A 599 -6.91 -3.30 -17.30
CA ARG A 599 -6.75 -4.04 -16.04
C ARG A 599 -7.26 -3.26 -14.84
N ASP A 600 -7.00 -1.96 -14.83
CA ASP A 600 -7.34 -1.06 -13.73
C ASP A 600 -8.56 -0.19 -14.11
N TRP A 601 -9.48 -0.72 -14.92
CA TRP A 601 -10.64 0.01 -15.43
C TRP A 601 -11.60 0.41 -14.31
N ASP A 602 -12.09 1.65 -14.34
CA ASP A 602 -13.04 2.18 -13.37
C ASP A 602 -14.02 3.17 -14.06
N ASP A 603 -15.26 3.28 -13.57
CA ASP A 603 -16.35 4.03 -14.23
C ASP A 603 -16.41 5.52 -13.84
N TYR A 604 -15.35 6.08 -13.26
CA TYR A 604 -15.39 7.49 -12.88
C TYR A 604 -15.05 8.41 -14.08
N PRO A 605 -15.66 9.62 -14.17
CA PRO A 605 -15.56 10.47 -15.36
C PRO A 605 -14.14 10.83 -15.80
N GLY A 606 -13.20 10.95 -14.86
CA GLY A 606 -11.79 11.24 -15.14
C GLY A 606 -11.08 10.09 -15.86
N TYR A 607 -11.48 8.85 -15.59
CA TYR A 607 -10.92 7.65 -16.19
C TYR A 607 -11.22 7.56 -17.68
N LEU A 608 -12.51 7.62 -18.03
CA LEU A 608 -12.97 7.52 -19.41
C LEU A 608 -12.40 8.64 -20.28
N THR A 609 -12.36 9.87 -19.74
CA THR A 609 -11.77 11.01 -20.45
C THR A 609 -10.28 10.79 -20.71
N GLY A 610 -9.54 10.29 -19.71
CA GLY A 610 -8.12 9.95 -19.84
C GLY A 610 -7.86 8.87 -20.89
N PHE A 611 -8.65 7.79 -20.85
CA PHE A 611 -8.56 6.69 -21.79
C PHE A 611 -8.86 7.14 -23.23
N HIS A 612 -9.94 7.90 -23.43
CA HIS A 612 -10.31 8.48 -24.72
C HIS A 612 -9.19 9.35 -25.30
N ASN A 613 -8.65 10.28 -24.49
CA ASN A 613 -7.56 11.16 -24.91
C ASN A 613 -6.29 10.37 -25.26
N TRP A 614 -6.02 9.27 -24.55
CA TRP A 614 -4.92 8.38 -24.87
C TRP A 614 -5.14 7.64 -26.20
N LEU A 615 -6.34 7.09 -26.44
CA LEU A 615 -6.71 6.46 -27.71
C LEU A 615 -6.55 7.42 -28.90
N ASP A 616 -7.07 8.65 -28.77
CA ASP A 616 -6.93 9.69 -29.78
C ASP A 616 -5.47 10.00 -30.11
N SER A 617 -4.60 10.00 -29.08
CA SER A 617 -3.17 10.25 -29.27
C SER A 617 -2.53 9.22 -30.21
N LEU A 618 -2.95 7.95 -30.13
CA LEU A 618 -2.46 6.88 -31.02
C LEU A 618 -2.84 7.12 -32.48
N GLN A 619 -3.97 7.77 -32.73
CA GLN A 619 -4.40 8.12 -34.09
C GLN A 619 -3.62 9.31 -34.64
N THR A 620 -3.31 10.30 -33.78
CA THR A 620 -2.56 11.50 -34.19
C THR A 620 -1.12 11.20 -34.58
N ASP A 621 -0.43 10.31 -33.85
CA ASP A 621 0.95 9.91 -34.15
C ASP A 621 1.07 9.34 -35.57
N LYS A 622 0.08 8.55 -36.03
CA LYS A 622 0.06 8.00 -37.40
C LYS A 622 -0.01 9.06 -38.49
N ARG A 623 -0.75 10.15 -38.26
CA ARG A 623 -0.87 11.25 -39.22
C ARG A 623 0.43 12.04 -39.32
N ARG A 624 1.19 12.12 -38.23
CA ARG A 624 2.48 12.81 -38.21
C ARG A 624 3.53 12.04 -38.99
N VAL A 625 3.65 10.74 -38.77
CA VAL A 625 4.62 9.89 -39.52
C VAL A 625 4.37 9.96 -41.02
N ARG A 626 3.11 9.85 -41.47
CA ARG A 626 2.77 9.97 -42.90
C ARG A 626 3.15 11.32 -43.53
N LYS A 627 3.09 12.42 -42.77
CA LYS A 627 3.48 13.75 -43.25
C LYS A 627 4.99 13.96 -43.29
N GLU A 628 5.76 13.15 -42.57
CA GLU A 628 7.22 13.21 -42.60
C GLU A 628 7.78 12.34 -43.76
N ASP A 629 7.00 11.37 -44.25
CA ASP A 629 7.33 10.53 -45.41
C ASP A 629 6.85 11.09 -46.77
N GLU A 630 5.88 12.02 -46.76
CA GLU A 630 5.41 12.81 -47.92
C GLU A 630 6.24 14.07 -48.14
#